data_AF-A0A9D3Q2R4-F1
#
_entry.id   AF-A0A9D3Q2R4-F1
#
_cell.length_a   1.000
_cell.length_b   1.000
_cell.length_c   1.000
_cell.angle_alpha   90.00
_cell.angle_beta   90.00
_cell.angle_gamma   90.00
#
_symmetry.space_group_name_H-M   'P 1'
#
loop_
_entity.id
_entity.type
_entity.pdbx_description
1 polymer ?
#
loop_
_entity_poly.entity_id
_entity_poly.type
_entity_poly.pdbx_seq_one_letter_code
_entity_poly.pdbx_strand_id
1 'polypeptide(L)'
;MQYRQSSNYMHQGLWRYCVAGKCFTHTDSIAYWDATRAFMILSLLACFFGIIIGVMAFIHYSSFDRYDKTFAAGILFFFSCFFVLLAMAVYTGVTVNYYSKRYGSWRFSWSYIIGWVAVVLTFFSGIFYMCAYRMHECPRGSSSH
;
A
#
# COMPACT_ATOMS: atom_id res chain seq x y z
N MET A 1 6.27 -4.91 -14.14
CA MET A 1 5.71 -5.15 -15.49
C MET A 1 6.67 -5.94 -16.34
N GLN A 2 6.16 -6.56 -17.41
CA GLN A 2 6.92 -7.33 -18.38
C GLN A 2 6.56 -6.83 -19.78
N TYR A 3 7.55 -6.53 -20.61
CA TYR A 3 7.33 -6.13 -22.01
C TYR A 3 8.47 -6.63 -22.89
N ARG A 4 8.21 -6.77 -24.20
CA ARG A 4 9.20 -7.24 -25.17
C ARG A 4 9.75 -6.05 -25.96
N GLN A 5 11.07 -5.86 -25.94
CA GLN A 5 11.77 -4.85 -26.72
C GLN A 5 12.91 -5.51 -27.51
N SER A 6 12.90 -5.37 -28.84
CA SER A 6 13.91 -5.95 -29.75
C SER A 6 14.22 -7.44 -29.46
N SER A 7 13.18 -8.27 -29.47
CA SER A 7 13.22 -9.73 -29.21
C SER A 7 13.66 -10.20 -27.81
N ASN A 8 14.08 -9.32 -26.90
CA ASN A 8 14.44 -9.68 -25.54
C ASN A 8 13.29 -9.40 -24.55
N TYR A 9 13.13 -10.28 -23.55
CA TYR A 9 12.20 -10.08 -22.44
C TYR A 9 12.78 -9.09 -21.43
N MET A 10 12.01 -8.03 -21.12
CA MET A 10 12.37 -7.05 -20.11
C MET A 10 11.42 -7.14 -18.92
N HIS A 11 12.01 -7.17 -17.72
CA HIS A 11 11.28 -7.14 -16.45
C HIS A 11 11.56 -5.80 -15.78
N GLN A 12 10.52 -4.98 -15.62
CA GLN A 12 10.65 -3.67 -14.99
C GLN A 12 9.91 -3.65 -13.65
N GLY A 13 10.68 -3.49 -12.57
CA GLY A 13 10.19 -3.18 -11.24
C GLY A 13 10.19 -1.68 -10.97
N LEU A 14 9.74 -1.29 -9.77
CA LEU A 14 9.67 0.12 -9.36
C LEU A 14 11.06 0.76 -9.21
N TRP A 15 12.04 -0.01 -8.78
CA TRP A 15 13.39 0.46 -8.42
C TRP A 15 14.47 0.06 -9.44
N ARG A 16 14.29 -1.09 -10.08
CA ARG A 16 15.25 -1.69 -11.01
C ARG A 16 14.52 -2.28 -12.21
N TYR A 17 15.21 -2.31 -13.35
CA TYR A 17 14.75 -3.03 -14.52
C TYR A 17 15.84 -4.03 -14.94
N CYS A 18 15.43 -5.15 -15.52
CA CYS A 18 16.32 -6.20 -15.96
C CYS A 18 16.05 -6.55 -17.42
N VAL A 19 17.12 -6.68 -18.19
CA VAL A 19 17.13 -7.04 -19.61
C VAL A 19 18.20 -8.09 -19.85
N ALA A 20 17.83 -9.17 -20.55
CA ALA A 20 18.76 -10.24 -20.93
C ALA A 20 19.65 -10.74 -19.77
N GLY A 21 19.05 -10.92 -18.58
CA GLY A 21 19.75 -11.43 -17.38
C GLY A 21 20.59 -10.41 -16.61
N LYS A 22 20.71 -9.16 -17.07
CA LYS A 22 21.39 -8.07 -16.36
C LYS A 22 20.38 -7.08 -15.80
N CYS A 23 20.61 -6.62 -14.57
CA CYS A 23 19.73 -5.68 -13.88
C CYS A 23 20.41 -4.32 -13.70
N PHE A 24 19.67 -3.27 -14.02
CA PHE A 24 20.11 -1.89 -14.00
C PHE A 24 19.19 -1.05 -13.10
N THR A 25 19.74 -0.02 -12.49
CA THR A 25 18.98 0.98 -11.75
C THR A 25 18.37 2.00 -12.72
N HIS A 26 17.21 2.56 -12.37
CA HIS A 26 16.69 3.71 -13.12
C HIS A 26 17.60 4.90 -12.87
N THR A 27 18.36 5.33 -13.88
CA THR A 27 19.27 6.48 -13.84
C THR A 27 18.56 7.80 -14.11
N ASP A 28 17.47 7.77 -14.89
CA ASP A 28 16.61 8.94 -15.15
C ASP A 28 15.24 8.72 -14.49
N SER A 29 15.06 9.26 -13.28
CA SER A 29 13.77 9.24 -12.62
C SER A 29 12.86 10.27 -13.28
N ILE A 30 12.03 9.83 -14.22
CA ILE A 30 10.89 10.62 -14.69
C ILE A 30 9.99 10.88 -13.46
N ALA A 31 9.60 12.14 -13.22
CA ALA A 31 8.95 12.61 -11.99
C ALA A 31 7.78 11.74 -11.46
N TYR A 32 7.05 11.04 -12.34
CA TYR A 32 5.94 10.16 -11.93
C TYR A 32 6.39 8.91 -11.16
N TRP A 33 7.59 8.37 -11.43
CA TRP A 33 8.11 7.22 -10.69
C TRP A 33 8.40 7.61 -9.25
N ASP A 34 8.86 8.83 -9.05
CA ASP A 34 9.19 9.34 -7.73
C ASP A 34 7.92 9.54 -6.87
N ALA A 35 6.86 10.08 -7.47
CA ALA A 35 5.55 10.17 -6.81
C ALA A 35 5.00 8.79 -6.41
N THR A 36 5.06 7.80 -7.31
CA THR A 36 4.59 6.44 -7.02
C THR A 36 5.41 5.79 -5.90
N ARG A 37 6.73 5.99 -5.90
CA ARG A 37 7.63 5.51 -4.83
C ARG A 37 7.31 6.17 -3.49
N ALA A 38 7.10 7.49 -3.48
CA ALA A 38 6.75 8.23 -2.28
C ALA A 38 5.44 7.74 -1.67
N PHE A 39 4.38 7.56 -2.48
CA PHE A 39 3.10 7.02 -1.98
C PHE A 39 3.23 5.60 -1.44
N MET A 40 3.99 4.73 -2.12
CA MET A 40 4.25 3.37 -1.61
C MET A 40 5.00 3.40 -0.28
N ILE A 41 6.01 4.25 -0.12
CA ILE A 41 6.75 4.40 1.15
C ILE A 41 5.84 4.93 2.26
N LEU A 42 5.06 5.98 1.99
CA LEU A 42 4.11 6.54 2.95
C LEU A 42 3.08 5.49 3.39
N SER A 43 2.61 4.66 2.47
CA SER A 43 1.68 3.56 2.79
C SER A 43 2.30 2.52 3.72
N LEU A 44 3.59 2.18 3.52
CA LEU A 44 4.33 1.23 4.34
C LEU A 44 4.56 1.78 5.74
N LEU A 45 4.93 3.07 5.85
CA LEU A 45 5.09 3.74 7.13
C LEU A 45 3.77 3.79 7.90
N ALA A 46 2.67 4.20 7.26
CA ALA A 46 1.35 4.21 7.87
C ALA A 46 0.92 2.81 8.33
N CYS A 47 1.14 1.78 7.52
CA CYS A 47 0.87 0.39 7.89
C CYS A 47 1.72 -0.05 9.09
N PHE A 48 3.01 0.25 9.09
CA PHE A 48 3.94 -0.10 10.16
C PHE A 48 3.52 0.53 11.50
N PHE A 49 3.23 1.83 11.51
CA PHE A 49 2.71 2.49 12.70
C PHE A 49 1.33 1.95 13.11
N GLY A 50 0.46 1.64 12.14
CA GLY A 50 -0.84 1.02 12.39
C GLY A 50 -0.73 -0.35 13.07
N ILE A 51 0.22 -1.19 12.64
CA ILE A 51 0.51 -2.48 13.29
C ILE A 51 1.04 -2.28 14.70
N ILE A 52 2.01 -1.38 14.91
CA ILE A 52 2.56 -1.11 16.25
C ILE A 52 1.44 -0.67 17.19
N ILE A 53 0.63 0.31 16.79
CA ILE A 53 -0.46 0.83 17.62
C ILE A 53 -1.53 -0.24 17.86
N GLY A 54 -1.85 -1.05 16.84
CA GLY A 54 -2.78 -2.19 16.97
C GLY A 54 -2.30 -3.24 17.98
N VAL A 55 -1.01 -3.61 17.94
CA VAL A 55 -0.41 -4.53 18.91
C VAL A 55 -0.42 -3.91 20.32
N MET A 56 -0.05 -2.64 20.45
CA MET A 56 -0.07 -1.90 21.73
C MET A 56 -1.48 -1.83 22.34
N ALA A 57 -2.52 -1.75 21.50
CA ALA A 57 -3.90 -1.83 21.92
C ALA A 57 -4.26 -3.22 22.47
N PHE A 58 -3.76 -4.29 21.84
CA PHE A 58 -4.01 -5.67 22.24
C PHE A 58 -3.34 -6.05 23.57
N ILE A 59 -2.08 -5.64 23.77
CA ILE A 59 -1.33 -5.91 25.01
C ILE A 59 -1.75 -5.02 26.19
N HIS A 60 -2.83 -4.24 26.05
CA HIS A 60 -3.39 -3.37 27.08
C HIS A 60 -2.34 -2.43 27.72
N TYR A 61 -1.40 -1.92 26.90
CA TYR A 61 -0.31 -1.08 27.40
C TYR A 61 -0.87 0.26 27.93
N SER A 62 -0.76 0.47 29.23
CA SER A 62 -1.45 1.51 30.01
C SER A 62 -0.91 2.94 29.81
N SER A 63 0.15 3.14 29.01
CA SER A 63 0.80 4.46 28.91
C SER A 63 -0.04 5.56 28.24
N PHE A 64 -1.18 5.25 27.60
CA PHE A 64 -2.06 6.24 26.98
C PHE A 64 -3.53 5.82 27.11
N ASP A 65 -4.14 6.07 28.26
CA ASP A 65 -5.53 5.70 28.57
C ASP A 65 -6.57 6.71 28.03
N ARG A 66 -6.09 7.84 27.48
CA ARG A 66 -6.93 8.93 26.95
C ARG A 66 -7.20 8.86 25.44
N TYR A 67 -6.45 8.04 24.71
CA TYR A 67 -6.59 7.90 23.25
C TYR A 67 -6.96 6.46 22.89
N ASP A 68 -8.02 6.30 22.11
CA ASP A 68 -8.44 5.00 21.61
C ASP A 68 -7.45 4.48 20.56
N LYS A 69 -6.48 3.68 21.04
CA LYS A 69 -5.41 3.10 20.22
C LYS A 69 -5.98 2.28 19.04
N THR A 70 -7.09 1.57 19.26
CA THR A 70 -7.79 0.80 18.20
C THR A 70 -8.34 1.69 17.10
N PHE A 71 -8.92 2.84 17.46
CA PHE A 71 -9.40 3.85 16.51
C PHE A 71 -8.23 4.45 15.70
N ALA A 72 -7.14 4.82 16.39
CA ALA A 72 -5.94 5.34 15.73
C ALA A 72 -5.31 4.32 14.77
N ALA A 73 -5.22 3.04 15.16
CA ALA A 73 -4.75 1.96 14.28
C ALA A 73 -5.64 1.82 13.04
N GLY A 74 -6.97 1.83 13.21
CA GLY A 74 -7.92 1.75 12.09
C GLY A 74 -7.75 2.90 11.09
N ILE A 75 -7.63 4.14 11.57
CA ILE A 75 -7.38 5.31 10.73
C ILE A 75 -6.07 5.17 9.94
N LEU A 76 -4.99 4.71 10.58
CA LEU A 76 -3.70 4.51 9.91
C LEU A 76 -3.78 3.45 8.81
N PHE A 77 -4.55 2.37 9.02
CA PHE A 77 -4.81 1.38 7.96
C PHE A 77 -5.60 1.97 6.78
N PHE A 78 -6.57 2.85 7.04
CA PHE A 78 -7.27 3.56 5.96
C PHE A 78 -6.36 4.52 5.18
N PHE A 79 -5.49 5.28 5.88
CA PHE A 79 -4.49 6.11 5.21
C PHE A 79 -3.50 5.27 4.39
N SER A 80 -3.04 4.14 4.93
CA SER A 80 -2.21 3.19 4.19
C SER A 80 -2.91 2.69 2.93
N CYS A 81 -4.16 2.25 3.05
CA CYS A 81 -4.98 1.80 1.92
C CYS A 81 -5.13 2.90 0.84
N PHE A 82 -5.43 4.13 1.26
CA PHE A 82 -5.55 5.27 0.33
C PHE A 82 -4.25 5.53 -0.43
N PHE A 83 -3.09 5.51 0.25
CA PHE A 83 -1.80 5.72 -0.41
C PHE A 83 -1.42 4.57 -1.35
N VAL A 84 -1.67 3.30 -0.99
CA VAL A 84 -1.46 2.17 -1.91
C VAL A 84 -2.39 2.28 -3.12
N LEU A 85 -3.67 2.60 -2.90
CA LEU A 85 -4.64 2.81 -3.98
C LEU A 85 -4.18 3.88 -4.96
N LEU A 86 -3.74 5.03 -4.45
CA LEU A 86 -3.24 6.12 -5.27
C LEU A 86 -1.98 5.70 -6.05
N ALA A 87 -1.04 5.02 -5.40
CA ALA A 87 0.17 4.51 -6.05
C ALA A 87 -0.17 3.53 -7.19
N MET A 88 -1.10 2.60 -6.94
CA MET A 88 -1.54 1.61 -7.92
C MET A 88 -2.32 2.24 -9.07
N ALA A 89 -3.18 3.24 -8.79
CA ALA A 89 -3.92 3.98 -9.79
C ALA A 89 -3.00 4.79 -10.70
N VAL A 90 -2.06 5.55 -10.12
CA VAL A 90 -1.05 6.32 -10.88
C VAL A 90 -0.18 5.39 -11.72
N TYR A 91 0.33 4.30 -11.13
CA TYR A 91 1.12 3.32 -11.85
C TYR A 91 0.36 2.71 -13.03
N THR A 92 -0.90 2.33 -12.81
CA THR A 92 -1.76 1.75 -13.86
C THR A 92 -2.03 2.78 -14.97
N GLY A 93 -2.47 3.99 -14.61
CA GLY A 93 -2.82 5.03 -15.58
C GLY A 93 -1.65 5.43 -16.47
N VAL A 94 -0.47 5.64 -15.88
CA VAL A 94 0.74 5.97 -16.65
C VAL A 94 1.20 4.79 -17.50
N THR A 95 1.20 3.57 -16.95
CA THR A 95 1.61 2.37 -17.70
C THR A 95 0.72 2.15 -18.90
N VAL A 96 -0.61 2.22 -18.73
CA VAL A 96 -1.56 2.06 -19.83
C VAL A 96 -1.38 3.18 -20.85
N ASN A 97 -1.33 4.46 -20.46
CA ASN A 97 -1.25 5.57 -21.41
C ASN A 97 0.07 5.59 -22.21
N TYR A 98 1.20 5.21 -21.59
CA TYR A 98 2.50 5.23 -22.26
C TYR A 98 2.78 3.96 -23.06
N TYR A 99 2.57 2.78 -22.48
CA TYR A 99 2.98 1.51 -23.08
C TYR A 99 1.97 0.98 -24.09
N SER A 100 0.65 1.23 -23.92
CA SER A 100 -0.34 0.84 -24.92
C SER A 100 -0.08 1.47 -26.29
N LYS A 101 0.47 2.69 -26.31
CA LYS A 101 0.79 3.43 -27.54
C LYS A 101 2.12 3.00 -28.16
N ARG A 102 3.05 2.43 -27.38
CA ARG A 102 4.45 2.24 -27.79
C ARG A 102 4.87 0.78 -27.95
N TYR A 103 4.18 -0.15 -27.31
CA TYR A 103 4.51 -1.58 -27.37
C TYR A 103 3.24 -2.43 -27.55
N GLY A 104 3.22 -3.29 -28.57
CA GLY A 104 2.07 -4.16 -28.85
C GLY A 104 1.94 -5.38 -27.93
N SER A 105 3.02 -5.78 -27.23
CA SER A 105 3.02 -6.92 -26.30
C SER A 105 3.64 -6.54 -24.94
N TRP A 106 2.78 -6.11 -24.01
CA TRP A 106 3.14 -5.81 -22.62
C TRP A 106 2.12 -6.47 -21.67
N ARG A 107 2.57 -6.83 -20.46
CA ARG A 107 1.72 -7.42 -19.41
C ARG A 107 2.13 -6.91 -18.03
N PHE A 108 1.15 -6.80 -17.13
CA PHE A 108 1.43 -6.60 -15.71
C PHE A 108 2.11 -7.84 -15.12
N SER A 109 3.01 -7.64 -14.16
CA SER A 109 3.74 -8.72 -13.48
C SER A 109 3.04 -9.09 -12.17
N TRP A 110 3.46 -10.19 -11.53
CA TRP A 110 2.92 -10.66 -10.24
C TRP A 110 2.87 -9.60 -9.13
N SER A 111 3.90 -8.74 -9.03
CA SER A 111 3.95 -7.67 -8.02
C SER A 111 2.78 -6.68 -8.11
N TYR A 112 2.20 -6.51 -9.30
CA TYR A 112 1.01 -5.68 -9.50
C TYR A 112 -0.24 -6.31 -8.87
N ILE A 113 -0.41 -7.62 -9.03
CA ILE A 113 -1.52 -8.38 -8.44
C ILE A 113 -1.42 -8.30 -6.92
N ILE A 114 -0.21 -8.50 -6.37
CA ILE A 114 0.04 -8.40 -4.93
C ILE A 114 -0.28 -6.99 -4.41
N GLY A 115 0.03 -5.93 -5.17
CA GLY A 115 -0.34 -4.56 -4.80
C GLY A 115 -1.84 -4.35 -4.64
N TRP A 116 -2.66 -4.88 -5.56
CA TRP A 116 -4.12 -4.81 -5.44
C TRP A 116 -4.67 -5.69 -4.31
N VAL A 117 -4.08 -6.87 -4.09
CA VAL A 117 -4.44 -7.70 -2.93
C VAL A 117 -4.15 -6.95 -1.63
N ALA A 118 -3.02 -6.23 -1.55
CA ALA A 118 -2.68 -5.43 -0.37
C ALA A 118 -3.68 -4.30 -0.10
N VAL A 119 -4.21 -3.64 -1.14
CA VAL A 119 -5.31 -2.65 -1.00
C VAL A 119 -6.52 -3.28 -0.30
N VAL A 120 -6.97 -4.43 -0.78
CA VAL A 120 -8.16 -5.11 -0.23
C VAL A 120 -7.92 -5.51 1.23
N LEU A 121 -6.74 -6.09 1.53
CA LEU A 121 -6.39 -6.50 2.88
C LEU A 121 -6.28 -5.30 3.85
N THR A 122 -5.63 -4.21 3.44
CA THR A 122 -5.51 -3.00 4.27
C THR A 122 -6.85 -2.32 4.49
N PHE A 123 -7.75 -2.34 3.51
CA PHE A 123 -9.12 -1.83 3.65
C PHE A 123 -9.91 -2.61 4.70
N PHE A 124 -9.95 -3.95 4.59
CA PHE A 124 -10.66 -4.77 5.56
C PHE A 124 -10.03 -4.71 6.95
N SER A 125 -8.70 -4.64 7.04
CA SER A 125 -7.99 -4.40 8.31
C SER A 125 -8.51 -3.14 9.00
N GLY A 126 -8.60 -2.01 8.27
CA GLY A 126 -9.15 -0.76 8.80
C GLY A 126 -10.58 -0.89 9.33
N ILE A 127 -11.44 -1.62 8.60
CA ILE A 127 -12.82 -1.90 9.04
C ILE A 127 -12.82 -2.72 10.33
N PHE A 128 -12.03 -3.79 10.41
CA PHE A 128 -11.99 -4.63 11.61
C PHE A 128 -11.53 -3.87 12.85
N TYR A 129 -10.52 -2.99 12.73
CA TYR A 129 -10.10 -2.13 13.82
C TYR A 129 -11.18 -1.13 14.26
N MET A 130 -11.94 -0.56 13.31
CA MET A 130 -13.08 0.32 13.63
C MET A 130 -14.22 -0.44 14.32
N CYS A 131 -14.55 -1.64 13.86
CA CYS A 131 -15.54 -2.49 14.50
C CYS A 131 -15.12 -2.86 15.93
N ALA A 132 -13.85 -3.25 16.13
CA ALA A 132 -13.31 -3.55 17.44
C ALA A 132 -13.41 -2.33 18.39
N TYR A 133 -13.07 -1.13 17.91
CA TYR A 133 -13.26 0.10 18.66
C TYR A 133 -14.72 0.29 19.11
N ARG A 134 -15.69 0.18 18.20
CA ARG A 134 -17.13 0.31 18.54
C ARG A 134 -17.59 -0.74 19.56
N MET A 135 -17.08 -1.98 19.46
CA MET A 135 -17.36 -3.03 20.42
C MET A 135 -16.77 -2.75 21.81
N HIS A 136 -15.66 -2.01 21.91
CA HIS A 136 -15.07 -1.60 23.20
C HIS A 136 -15.73 -0.36 23.80
N GLU A 137 -16.36 0.50 22.98
CA GLU A 137 -17.14 1.64 23.47
C GLU A 137 -18.50 1.23 24.07
N CYS A 138 -19.21 0.29 23.44
CA CYS A 138 -20.53 -0.17 23.92
C CYS A 138 -20.54 -0.64 25.40
N PRO A 139 -19.55 -1.40 25.91
CA PRO A 139 -19.48 -1.81 27.32
C PRO A 139 -19.31 -0.64 28.30
N ARG A 140 -18.65 0.46 27.89
CA ARG A 140 -18.40 1.61 28.78
C ARG A 140 -19.62 2.50 28.96
N GLY A 141 -20.53 2.55 27.98
CA GLY A 141 -21.77 3.32 28.06
C GLY A 141 -22.86 2.69 28.92
N SER A 142 -22.81 1.36 29.15
CA SER A 142 -23.79 0.64 29.97
C SER A 142 -23.47 0.64 31.48
N SER A 143 -22.25 0.99 31.88
CA SER A 143 -21.82 1.02 33.29
C SER A 143 -21.92 2.41 33.94
N SER A 144 -22.49 3.39 33.24
CA SER A 144 -22.65 4.78 33.70
C SER A 144 -24.08 5.15 34.10
N HIS A 145 -24.89 4.17 34.51
CA HIS A 145 -26.22 4.40 35.08
C HIS A 145 -26.36 3.78 36.46
#